data_AF-A0A9Q0K475-F1
#
_entry.id   AF-A0A9Q0K475-F1
#
_cell.length_a   1.000
_cell.length_b   1.000
_cell.length_c   1.000
_cell.angle_alpha   90.00
_cell.angle_beta   90.00
_cell.angle_gamma   90.00
#
_symmetry.space_group_name_H-M   'P 1'
#
loop_
_entity.id
_entity.type
_entity.pdbx_description
1 polymer ?
#
loop_
_entity_poly.entity_id
_entity_poly.type
_entity_poly.pdbx_seq_one_letter_code
_entity_poly.pdbx_strand_id
1 'polypeptide(L)'
;MTKISLVFCFVCVVFALASFSATAKSEKKIVKFYELKKGDFSLKFTNWGATIVSVILPDNKGKLADVVLGYDKISSYTNDTVYFGATVGRVANRIGGAKFTLDGKTYHLAANDGNNTLHGGHRGFGDVIWTVKKYKPDHRNPYITFTYHSFDGEQGFPGAVKVSTTFMILGKNKLTVDMKAKAINKATPINMAQHVYWNLGGHNSGDILSNTVQIFGSHITPVDKNLIPTGKIVPVKDTPYDFTKPNTIGSRISQLPSGYDINYALDINEGHEPKHFMKKAAMVYNSKSGRVLELWSNQVGVQFYTGNMLTSVEGKDGAVYHKYAALCLETQGFPDSVNHPNFPSQIVYPGKTYTNLMVFKFSTRK
;
A
#
# COMPACT_ATOMS: atom_id res chain seq x y z
N MET A 1 87.47 33.33 17.94
CA MET A 1 86.95 34.70 17.77
C MET A 1 85.61 34.61 17.07
N THR A 2 84.55 35.14 17.70
CA THR A 2 83.36 35.81 17.09
C THR A 2 82.75 35.23 15.80
N LYS A 3 81.44 35.01 15.63
CA LYS A 3 80.27 35.68 16.21
C LYS A 3 78.98 35.02 15.64
N ILE A 4 77.91 35.12 16.45
CA ILE A 4 76.51 35.43 16.08
C ILE A 4 75.59 34.32 15.53
N SER A 5 74.60 34.06 16.37
CA SER A 5 73.25 33.53 16.16
C SER A 5 72.58 33.86 14.83
N LEU A 6 71.78 32.93 14.32
CA LEU A 6 70.44 33.26 13.83
C LEU A 6 69.51 32.06 14.04
N VAL A 7 68.58 32.22 14.99
CA VAL A 7 67.47 31.32 15.27
C VAL A 7 66.47 31.48 14.13
N PHE A 8 66.29 30.45 13.29
CA PHE A 8 65.19 30.42 12.33
C PHE A 8 64.01 29.66 12.94
N CYS A 9 63.00 30.46 13.29
CA CYS A 9 61.69 30.04 13.77
C CYS A 9 60.93 29.36 12.62
N PHE A 10 60.76 28.04 12.69
CA PHE A 10 59.87 27.30 11.79
C PHE A 10 58.43 27.53 12.26
N VAL A 11 57.75 28.50 11.65
CA VAL A 11 56.30 28.65 11.79
C VAL A 11 55.64 27.56 10.96
N CYS A 12 55.32 26.44 11.59
CA CYS A 12 54.37 25.47 11.05
C CYS A 12 52.98 26.11 11.04
N VAL A 13 52.54 26.56 9.86
CA VAL A 13 51.14 26.90 9.61
C VAL A 13 50.33 25.61 9.64
N VAL A 14 49.80 25.27 10.81
CA VAL A 14 48.77 24.24 10.94
C VAL A 14 47.47 24.84 10.41
N PHE A 15 47.11 24.50 9.17
CA PHE A 15 45.74 24.66 8.70
C PHE A 15 44.85 23.75 9.55
N ALA A 16 44.16 24.35 10.52
CA ALA A 16 43.06 23.70 11.21
C ALA A 16 41.90 23.50 10.20
N LEU A 17 41.92 22.36 9.51
CA LEU A 17 40.72 21.80 8.90
C LEU A 17 39.79 21.42 10.06
N ALA A 18 38.92 22.36 10.44
CA ALA A 18 37.80 22.09 11.30
C ALA A 18 36.89 21.08 10.57
N SER A 19 37.10 19.80 10.86
CA SER A 19 36.18 18.73 10.52
C SER A 19 34.87 18.99 11.23
N PHE A 20 33.92 19.59 10.50
CA PHE A 20 32.50 19.61 10.85
C PHE A 20 31.99 18.17 10.83
N SER A 21 32.22 17.44 11.92
CA SER A 21 31.45 16.24 12.21
C SER A 21 30.08 16.70 12.71
N ALA A 22 29.17 16.92 11.77
CA ALA A 22 27.75 16.93 12.10
C ALA A 22 27.37 15.51 12.53
N THR A 23 27.61 15.17 13.79
CA THR A 23 26.99 14.03 14.43
C THR A 23 25.50 14.33 14.51
N ALA A 24 24.78 14.03 13.44
CA ALA A 24 23.33 13.90 13.49
C ALA A 24 23.05 12.82 14.53
N LYS A 25 22.61 13.25 15.73
CA LYS A 25 21.97 12.34 16.68
C LYS A 25 20.87 11.64 15.89
N SER A 26 21.06 10.36 15.56
CA SER A 26 19.97 9.56 15.02
C SER A 26 18.96 9.43 16.16
N GLU A 27 17.93 10.27 16.17
CA GLU A 27 16.79 10.05 17.05
C GLU A 27 16.29 8.63 16.79
N LYS A 28 16.34 7.79 17.82
CA LYS A 28 15.84 6.42 17.75
C LYS A 28 14.35 6.51 17.41
N LYS A 29 13.98 6.21 16.16
CA LYS A 29 12.58 6.26 15.73
C LYS A 29 11.81 5.19 16.51
N ILE A 30 10.95 5.62 17.41
CA ILE A 30 10.11 4.73 18.21
C ILE A 30 8.97 4.23 17.32
N VAL A 31 8.80 2.91 17.27
CA VAL A 31 7.64 2.28 16.63
C VAL A 31 6.52 2.16 17.66
N LYS A 32 5.31 2.65 17.34
CA LYS A 32 4.15 2.58 18.24
C LYS A 32 2.83 2.65 17.50
N PHE A 33 1.76 2.35 18.22
CA PHE A 33 0.40 2.51 17.73
C PHE A 33 -0.13 3.95 17.90
N TYR A 34 -1.04 4.33 17.00
CA TYR A 34 -1.76 5.60 16.97
C TYR A 34 -3.23 5.33 16.72
N GLU A 35 -4.13 6.15 17.27
CA GLU A 35 -5.58 5.96 17.11
C GLU A 35 -6.25 7.24 16.59
N LEU A 36 -7.20 7.06 15.68
CA LEU A 36 -8.16 8.09 15.31
C LEU A 36 -9.55 7.55 15.63
N LYS A 37 -10.39 8.35 16.29
CA LYS A 37 -11.75 7.94 16.67
C LYS A 37 -12.74 9.08 16.46
N LYS A 38 -13.94 8.73 15.99
CA LYS A 38 -15.07 9.66 15.89
C LYS A 38 -16.37 8.89 16.12
N GLY A 39 -16.95 9.04 17.31
CA GLY A 39 -18.08 8.22 17.76
C GLY A 39 -17.71 6.73 17.76
N ASP A 40 -18.55 5.92 17.13
CA ASP A 40 -18.40 4.46 17.03
C ASP A 40 -17.46 4.00 15.91
N PHE A 41 -16.80 4.93 15.21
CA PHE A 41 -15.80 4.62 14.19
C PHE A 41 -14.40 4.89 14.72
N SER A 42 -13.57 3.85 14.85
CA SER A 42 -12.18 3.99 15.26
C SER A 42 -11.22 3.25 14.34
N LEU A 43 -10.01 3.80 14.26
CA LEU A 43 -8.94 3.33 13.39
C LEU A 43 -7.64 3.31 14.19
N LYS A 44 -6.90 2.21 14.14
CA LYS A 44 -5.55 2.14 14.71
C LYS A 44 -4.52 1.98 13.61
N PHE A 45 -3.36 2.59 13.82
CA PHE A 45 -2.24 2.59 12.89
C PHE A 45 -0.94 2.31 13.61
N THR A 46 0.09 1.83 12.91
CA THR A 46 1.48 1.86 13.37
C THR A 46 2.35 2.61 12.37
N ASN A 47 3.41 3.25 12.84
CA ASN A 47 4.38 3.91 11.97
C ASN A 47 5.39 2.92 11.32
N TRP A 48 5.32 1.63 11.65
CA TRP A 48 5.90 0.59 10.78
C TRP A 48 5.01 0.43 9.54
N GLY A 49 5.57 0.60 8.34
CA GLY A 49 4.83 0.41 7.09
C GLY A 49 3.68 1.38 6.83
N ALA A 50 3.51 2.43 7.66
CA ALA A 50 2.31 3.26 7.70
C ALA A 50 1.03 2.39 7.73
N THR A 51 1.05 1.33 8.55
CA THR A 51 0.08 0.24 8.51
C THR A 51 -1.24 0.58 9.21
N ILE A 52 -2.36 0.17 8.60
CA ILE A 52 -3.68 0.09 9.26
C ILE A 52 -3.74 -1.20 10.07
N VAL A 53 -3.96 -1.07 11.37
CA VAL A 53 -3.95 -2.17 12.35
C VAL A 53 -5.37 -2.62 12.70
N SER A 54 -6.31 -1.68 12.73
CA SER A 54 -7.68 -1.89 13.19
C SER A 54 -8.63 -0.90 12.52
N VAL A 55 -9.84 -1.36 12.20
CA VAL A 55 -10.96 -0.53 11.73
C VAL A 55 -12.23 -1.04 12.42
N ILE A 56 -12.70 -0.32 13.43
CA ILE A 56 -13.87 -0.70 14.23
C ILE A 56 -15.07 0.15 13.83
N LEU A 57 -16.21 -0.52 13.58
CA LEU A 57 -17.47 0.14 13.25
C LEU A 57 -18.70 -0.75 13.58
N PRO A 58 -19.89 -0.16 13.76
CA PRO A 58 -21.09 -0.92 14.08
C PRO A 58 -21.61 -1.74 12.89
N ASP A 59 -22.30 -2.83 13.20
CA ASP A 59 -23.15 -3.58 12.27
C ASP A 59 -24.57 -2.97 12.21
N ASN A 60 -25.51 -3.61 11.50
CA ASN A 60 -26.90 -3.11 11.38
C ASN A 60 -27.72 -3.19 12.68
N LYS A 61 -27.18 -3.82 13.75
CA LYS A 61 -27.73 -3.89 15.10
C LYS A 61 -26.96 -3.02 16.11
N GLY A 62 -25.95 -2.27 15.65
CA GLY A 62 -25.10 -1.43 16.50
C GLY A 62 -23.92 -2.15 17.16
N LYS A 63 -23.70 -3.45 16.91
CA LYS A 63 -22.57 -4.19 17.48
C LYS A 63 -21.27 -3.81 16.77
N LEU A 64 -20.32 -3.31 17.55
CA LEU A 64 -18.98 -2.98 17.08
C LEU A 64 -18.17 -4.26 16.79
N ALA A 65 -17.42 -4.26 15.69
CA ALA A 65 -16.35 -5.23 15.44
C ALA A 65 -15.23 -4.58 14.66
N ASP A 66 -14.02 -5.10 14.85
CA ASP A 66 -12.87 -4.80 13.99
C ASP A 66 -13.00 -5.58 12.68
N VAL A 67 -13.02 -4.89 11.54
CA VAL A 67 -13.28 -5.47 10.21
C VAL A 67 -12.02 -5.66 9.37
N VAL A 68 -10.83 -5.56 9.96
CA VAL A 68 -9.57 -5.85 9.26
C VAL A 68 -8.75 -6.90 9.99
N LEU A 69 -8.04 -7.74 9.24
CA LEU A 69 -7.04 -8.64 9.82
C LEU A 69 -5.80 -7.83 10.26
N GLY A 70 -5.03 -8.40 11.18
CA GLY A 70 -3.77 -7.82 11.65
C GLY A 70 -3.28 -8.51 12.91
N TYR A 71 -2.39 -7.84 13.64
CA TYR A 71 -1.77 -8.32 14.87
C TYR A 71 -1.96 -7.35 16.04
N ASP A 72 -1.84 -7.86 17.26
CA ASP A 72 -1.84 -7.06 18.50
C ASP A 72 -0.49 -6.42 18.82
N LYS A 73 0.60 -7.06 18.38
CA LYS A 73 1.97 -6.68 18.75
C LYS A 73 2.71 -6.06 17.57
N ILE A 74 3.48 -5.01 17.84
CA ILE A 74 4.36 -4.36 16.85
C ILE A 74 5.38 -5.34 16.26
N SER A 75 5.94 -6.22 17.10
CA SER A 75 6.92 -7.22 16.68
C SER A 75 6.37 -8.20 15.63
N SER A 76 5.06 -8.43 15.63
CA SER A 76 4.41 -9.27 14.61
C SER A 76 4.39 -8.56 13.26
N TYR A 77 4.16 -7.23 13.24
CA TYR A 77 4.25 -6.44 12.00
C TYR A 77 5.67 -6.35 11.45
N THR A 78 6.70 -6.31 12.29
CA THR A 78 8.10 -6.30 11.82
C THR A 78 8.57 -7.62 11.24
N ASN A 79 7.85 -8.72 11.53
CA ASN A 79 8.11 -10.07 11.03
C ASN A 79 7.01 -10.53 10.05
N ASP A 80 6.11 -9.63 9.66
CA ASP A 80 5.01 -9.94 8.77
C ASP A 80 5.54 -10.29 7.37
N THR A 81 4.89 -11.26 6.74
CA THR A 81 5.21 -11.74 5.39
C THR A 81 4.01 -11.65 4.44
N VAL A 82 2.84 -11.24 4.96
CA VAL A 82 1.58 -11.16 4.20
C VAL A 82 1.05 -9.74 4.07
N TYR A 83 1.78 -8.74 4.58
CA TYR A 83 1.53 -7.31 4.43
C TYR A 83 0.19 -6.84 5.02
N PHE A 84 -0.22 -7.34 6.19
CA PHE A 84 -1.48 -6.96 6.82
C PHE A 84 -1.57 -5.45 7.02
N GLY A 85 -2.40 -4.81 6.19
CA GLY A 85 -2.73 -3.39 6.30
C GLY A 85 -1.60 -2.43 5.94
N ALA A 86 -0.48 -2.90 5.38
CA ALA A 86 0.67 -2.06 5.08
C ALA A 86 0.44 -1.11 3.88
N THR A 87 1.11 0.06 3.87
CA THR A 87 1.32 0.82 2.64
C THR A 87 2.49 0.20 1.87
N VAL A 88 2.21 -0.41 0.71
CA VAL A 88 3.22 -1.09 -0.12
C VAL A 88 3.76 -0.17 -1.23
N GLY A 89 5.02 -0.38 -1.61
CA GLY A 89 5.77 0.42 -2.58
C GLY A 89 7.27 0.16 -2.47
N ARG A 90 8.16 0.74 -3.30
CA ARG A 90 7.94 1.84 -4.26
C ARG A 90 7.00 1.49 -5.41
N VAL A 91 6.97 0.23 -5.82
CA VAL A 91 6.04 -0.33 -6.80
C VAL A 91 5.29 -1.50 -6.16
N ALA A 92 3.97 -1.34 -6.00
CA ALA A 92 3.05 -2.35 -5.54
C ALA A 92 2.87 -3.45 -6.59
N ASN A 93 2.54 -4.65 -6.12
CA ASN A 93 2.44 -5.86 -6.92
C ASN A 93 3.79 -6.24 -7.57
N ARG A 94 3.77 -7.02 -8.65
CA ARG A 94 4.96 -7.65 -9.23
C ARG A 94 5.61 -6.82 -10.34
N ILE A 95 6.93 -6.93 -10.42
CA ILE A 95 7.75 -6.59 -11.59
C ILE A 95 8.43 -7.88 -12.06
N GLY A 96 8.15 -8.27 -13.30
CA GLY A 96 8.62 -9.50 -13.92
C GLY A 96 10.14 -9.54 -14.04
N GLY A 97 10.74 -10.69 -13.68
CA GLY A 97 12.19 -10.90 -13.80
C GLY A 97 13.05 -10.00 -12.90
N ALA A 98 12.43 -9.33 -11.91
CA ALA A 98 13.07 -8.40 -10.99
C ALA A 98 13.92 -7.33 -11.71
N LYS A 99 13.43 -6.84 -12.85
CA LYS A 99 14.10 -5.80 -13.63
C LYS A 99 13.14 -5.02 -14.50
N PHE A 100 13.57 -3.85 -14.94
CA PHE A 100 12.92 -3.06 -15.98
C PHE A 100 13.94 -2.17 -16.68
N THR A 101 13.56 -1.60 -17.83
CA THR A 101 14.40 -0.63 -18.55
C THR A 101 13.73 0.74 -18.56
N LEU A 102 14.49 1.78 -18.21
CA LEU A 102 14.04 3.17 -18.24
C LEU A 102 15.13 4.02 -18.89
N ASP A 103 14.76 4.80 -19.90
CA ASP A 103 15.66 5.67 -20.67
C ASP A 103 16.91 4.93 -21.19
N GLY A 104 16.71 3.71 -21.71
CA GLY A 104 17.78 2.85 -22.25
C GLY A 104 18.66 2.16 -21.20
N LYS A 105 18.44 2.41 -19.90
CA LYS A 105 19.19 1.75 -18.81
C LYS A 105 18.35 0.66 -18.15
N THR A 106 18.91 -0.53 -18.02
CA THR A 106 18.30 -1.62 -17.24
C THR A 106 18.62 -1.47 -15.75
N TYR A 107 17.58 -1.60 -14.94
CA TYR A 107 17.65 -1.61 -13.48
C TYR A 107 17.30 -3.00 -12.97
N HIS A 108 18.14 -3.55 -12.09
CA HIS A 108 17.90 -4.80 -11.40
C HIS A 108 17.38 -4.51 -9.99
N LEU A 109 16.37 -5.24 -9.59
CA LEU A 109 15.64 -5.09 -8.33
C LEU A 109 15.87 -6.31 -7.43
N ALA A 110 15.49 -6.18 -6.16
CA ALA A 110 15.48 -7.32 -5.25
C ALA A 110 14.44 -8.36 -5.69
N ALA A 111 14.88 -9.59 -5.96
CA ALA A 111 13.99 -10.72 -6.27
C ALA A 111 13.52 -11.38 -4.97
N ASN A 112 12.37 -10.93 -4.45
CA ASN A 112 11.77 -11.42 -3.21
C ASN A 112 10.56 -12.36 -3.42
N ASP A 113 10.17 -12.60 -4.67
CA ASP A 113 9.09 -13.53 -5.03
C ASP A 113 9.53 -14.38 -6.23
N GLY A 114 10.29 -15.43 -5.95
CA GLY A 114 10.97 -16.23 -6.97
C GLY A 114 11.94 -15.37 -7.78
N ASN A 115 11.73 -15.31 -9.10
CA ASN A 115 12.53 -14.48 -10.01
C ASN A 115 11.98 -13.05 -10.17
N ASN A 116 10.94 -12.68 -9.43
CA ASN A 116 10.25 -11.41 -9.56
C ASN A 116 10.46 -10.52 -8.31
N THR A 117 10.20 -9.23 -8.47
CA THR A 117 10.10 -8.30 -7.34
C THR A 117 8.64 -8.10 -6.99
N LEU A 118 8.27 -8.30 -5.74
CA LEU A 118 6.92 -8.09 -5.21
C LEU A 118 6.93 -6.96 -4.16
N HIS A 119 5.96 -6.04 -4.27
CA HIS A 119 5.68 -4.98 -3.30
C HIS A 119 6.89 -4.10 -2.93
N GLY A 120 7.82 -3.92 -3.88
CA GLY A 120 8.98 -3.05 -3.75
C GLY A 120 10.23 -3.74 -3.18
N GLY A 121 10.23 -5.05 -2.98
CA GLY A 121 11.41 -5.82 -2.55
C GLY A 121 11.38 -6.21 -1.07
N HIS A 122 12.49 -6.77 -0.57
CA HIS A 122 12.63 -7.29 0.80
C HIS A 122 12.43 -6.23 1.90
N ARG A 123 12.73 -4.96 1.60
CA ARG A 123 12.49 -3.82 2.49
C ARG A 123 11.76 -2.73 1.75
N GLY A 124 10.58 -3.09 1.22
CA GLY A 124 9.66 -2.15 0.60
C GLY A 124 9.07 -1.17 1.63
N PHE A 125 8.17 -0.32 1.17
CA PHE A 125 7.52 0.71 1.99
C PHE A 125 6.72 0.14 3.18
N GLY A 126 6.28 -1.11 3.09
CA GLY A 126 5.60 -1.82 4.17
C GLY A 126 6.54 -2.24 5.32
N ASP A 127 7.84 -2.31 5.07
CA ASP A 127 8.85 -2.94 5.96
C ASP A 127 9.87 -1.93 6.49
N VAL A 128 9.48 -0.67 6.60
CA VAL A 128 10.32 0.43 7.07
C VAL A 128 9.60 1.29 8.11
N ILE A 129 10.38 1.99 8.94
CA ILE A 129 9.84 2.94 9.91
C ILE A 129 9.58 4.28 9.24
N TRP A 130 8.30 4.64 9.16
CA TRP A 130 7.86 5.94 8.71
C TRP A 130 7.94 6.96 9.84
N THR A 131 8.22 8.21 9.48
CA THR A 131 8.16 9.34 10.41
C THR A 131 6.72 9.83 10.50
N VAL A 132 6.19 10.02 11.71
CA VAL A 132 4.89 10.69 11.91
C VAL A 132 5.10 12.20 11.77
N LYS A 133 4.66 12.76 10.64
CA LYS A 133 4.82 14.19 10.35
C LYS A 133 3.73 15.04 11.00
N LYS A 134 2.50 14.51 11.07
CA LYS A 134 1.36 15.16 11.72
C LYS A 134 0.49 14.09 12.37
N TYR A 135 0.00 14.36 13.58
CA TYR A 135 -1.00 13.54 14.27
C TYR A 135 -1.99 14.50 14.94
N LYS A 136 -3.26 14.45 14.52
CA LYS A 136 -4.32 15.38 14.93
C LYS A 136 -5.59 14.59 15.27
N PRO A 137 -5.62 13.85 16.39
CA PRO A 137 -6.77 13.04 16.79
C PRO A 137 -7.99 13.89 17.15
N ASP A 138 -7.80 15.10 17.70
CA ASP A 138 -8.89 15.98 18.15
C ASP A 138 -9.41 16.94 17.06
N HIS A 139 -8.94 16.81 15.83
CA HIS A 139 -9.41 17.64 14.72
C HIS A 139 -10.83 17.26 14.31
N ARG A 140 -11.63 18.20 13.75
CA ARG A 140 -13.01 17.92 13.27
C ARG A 140 -13.11 16.73 12.29
N ASN A 141 -12.03 16.51 11.55
CA ASN A 141 -11.77 15.34 10.72
C ASN A 141 -10.42 14.75 11.18
N PRO A 142 -10.40 13.86 12.20
CA PRO A 142 -9.16 13.34 12.77
C PRO A 142 -8.23 12.77 11.70
N TYR A 143 -6.92 13.03 11.78
CA TYR A 143 -5.97 12.54 10.78
C TYR A 143 -4.56 12.29 11.31
N ILE A 144 -3.82 11.46 10.58
CA ILE A 144 -2.40 11.19 10.78
C ILE A 144 -1.69 11.16 9.42
N THR A 145 -0.51 11.79 9.34
CA THR A 145 0.34 11.79 8.14
C THR A 145 1.68 11.16 8.47
N PHE A 146 1.98 10.08 7.76
CA PHE A 146 3.29 9.43 7.76
C PHE A 146 4.12 9.92 6.57
N THR A 147 5.43 10.01 6.74
CA THR A 147 6.37 10.32 5.65
C THR A 147 7.58 9.40 5.68
N TYR A 148 8.07 9.04 4.50
CA TYR A 148 9.30 8.27 4.33
C TYR A 148 10.15 8.88 3.21
N HIS A 149 11.47 8.72 3.33
CA HIS A 149 12.43 9.14 2.29
C HIS A 149 13.15 7.90 1.79
N SER A 150 12.81 7.49 0.58
CA SER A 150 13.42 6.39 -0.14
C SER A 150 14.62 6.94 -0.89
N PHE A 151 15.83 6.45 -0.61
CA PHE A 151 17.05 6.98 -1.24
C PHE A 151 17.23 6.45 -2.68
N ASP A 152 18.14 7.05 -3.44
CA ASP A 152 18.48 6.59 -4.79
C ASP A 152 19.16 5.21 -4.73
N GLY A 153 18.61 4.23 -5.46
CA GLY A 153 19.08 2.85 -5.44
C GLY A 153 18.44 1.97 -4.35
N GLU A 154 17.54 2.50 -3.53
CA GLU A 154 16.83 1.68 -2.53
C GLU A 154 16.05 0.55 -3.23
N GLN A 155 16.32 -0.69 -2.81
CA GLN A 155 15.78 -1.92 -3.43
C GLN A 155 16.05 -2.06 -4.94
N GLY A 156 17.03 -1.31 -5.48
CA GLY A 156 17.40 -1.27 -6.89
C GLY A 156 16.71 -0.19 -7.74
N PHE A 157 15.76 0.56 -7.16
CA PHE A 157 15.02 1.60 -7.92
C PHE A 157 15.85 2.89 -8.07
N PRO A 158 15.86 3.52 -9.26
CA PRO A 158 16.57 4.79 -9.46
C PRO A 158 15.87 5.95 -8.77
N GLY A 159 16.64 6.96 -8.38
CA GLY A 159 16.15 8.23 -7.88
C GLY A 159 15.68 8.18 -6.44
N ALA A 160 15.95 9.26 -5.71
CA ALA A 160 15.40 9.47 -4.38
C ALA A 160 13.93 9.90 -4.48
N VAL A 161 13.09 9.39 -3.59
CA VAL A 161 11.65 9.66 -3.54
C VAL A 161 11.26 10.12 -2.14
N LYS A 162 10.56 11.26 -2.06
CA LYS A 162 9.83 11.65 -0.84
C LYS A 162 8.41 11.15 -0.94
N VAL A 163 7.97 10.35 0.04
CA VAL A 163 6.63 9.77 0.07
C VAL A 163 5.89 10.15 1.33
N SER A 164 4.56 10.23 1.22
CA SER A 164 3.66 10.48 2.35
C SER A 164 2.36 9.72 2.20
N THR A 165 1.85 9.19 3.31
CA THR A 165 0.50 8.62 3.40
C THR A 165 -0.27 9.34 4.50
N THR A 166 -1.43 9.89 4.17
CA THR A 166 -2.33 10.51 5.14
C THR A 166 -3.60 9.69 5.30
N PHE A 167 -3.87 9.26 6.52
CA PHE A 167 -5.14 8.62 6.90
C PHE A 167 -6.01 9.64 7.62
N MET A 168 -7.28 9.73 7.24
CA MET A 168 -8.21 10.68 7.85
C MET A 168 -9.62 10.09 7.97
N ILE A 169 -10.30 10.39 9.07
CA ILE A 169 -11.74 10.19 9.22
C ILE A 169 -12.44 11.42 8.65
N LEU A 170 -13.18 11.24 7.55
CA LEU A 170 -13.94 12.31 6.91
C LEU A 170 -15.44 12.15 7.15
N GLY A 171 -16.08 13.10 7.86
CA GLY A 171 -17.50 12.97 8.17
C GLY A 171 -17.80 11.79 9.10
N LYS A 172 -18.76 10.92 8.74
CA LYS A 172 -19.15 9.71 9.48
C LYS A 172 -18.76 8.46 8.70
N ASN A 173 -18.06 7.52 9.36
CA ASN A 173 -17.72 6.19 8.83
C ASN A 173 -17.05 6.22 7.44
N LYS A 174 -16.19 7.21 7.18
CA LYS A 174 -15.35 7.24 5.97
C LYS A 174 -13.90 7.35 6.37
N LEU A 175 -13.09 6.42 5.88
CA LEU A 175 -11.64 6.47 5.94
C LEU A 175 -11.15 6.94 4.57
N THR A 176 -10.37 8.03 4.55
CA THR A 176 -9.65 8.48 3.36
C THR A 176 -8.17 8.15 3.49
N VAL A 177 -7.55 7.69 2.42
CA VAL A 177 -6.11 7.43 2.32
C VAL A 177 -5.56 8.24 1.16
N ASP A 178 -4.70 9.22 1.45
CA ASP A 178 -4.04 10.07 0.45
C ASP A 178 -2.54 9.74 0.43
N MET A 179 -2.13 9.03 -0.61
CA MET A 179 -0.74 8.66 -0.86
C MET A 179 -0.14 9.57 -1.92
N LYS A 180 0.99 10.19 -1.59
CA LYS A 180 1.73 11.07 -2.50
C LYS A 180 3.18 10.69 -2.54
N ALA A 181 3.78 10.82 -3.72
CA ALA A 181 5.20 10.63 -3.93
C ALA A 181 5.76 11.64 -4.91
N LYS A 182 7.01 12.05 -4.67
CA LYS A 182 7.76 12.95 -5.55
C LYS A 182 9.14 12.37 -5.81
N ALA A 183 9.42 12.09 -7.08
CA ALA A 183 10.76 11.84 -7.57
C ALA A 183 11.59 13.13 -7.43
N ILE A 184 12.77 13.05 -6.84
CA ILE A 184 13.58 14.23 -6.50
C ILE A 184 14.61 14.55 -7.58
N ASN A 185 15.38 13.54 -8.02
CA ASN A 185 16.55 13.75 -8.87
C ASN A 185 16.55 12.92 -10.15
N LYS A 186 15.84 11.79 -10.22
CA LYS A 186 15.74 10.93 -11.41
C LYS A 186 14.30 10.46 -11.60
N ALA A 187 13.92 10.19 -12.85
CA ALA A 187 12.67 9.49 -13.13
C ALA A 187 12.69 8.09 -12.52
N THR A 188 11.54 7.63 -12.03
CA THR A 188 11.43 6.33 -11.36
C THR A 188 10.00 5.80 -11.42
N PRO A 189 9.77 4.49 -11.48
CA PRO A 189 8.43 3.96 -11.33
C PRO A 189 7.93 4.15 -9.90
N ILE A 190 6.67 4.57 -9.76
CA ILE A 190 5.98 4.65 -8.48
C ILE A 190 4.55 4.12 -8.65
N ASN A 191 4.22 3.13 -7.84
CA ASN A 191 2.87 2.58 -7.70
C ASN A 191 2.70 2.22 -6.23
N MET A 192 1.94 3.00 -5.48
CA MET A 192 1.68 2.73 -4.06
C MET A 192 0.28 2.18 -3.88
N ALA A 193 0.11 1.23 -2.97
CA ALA A 193 -1.20 0.68 -2.61
C ALA A 193 -1.33 0.46 -1.11
N GLN A 194 -2.57 0.31 -0.63
CA GLN A 194 -2.86 -0.06 0.76
C GLN A 194 -3.36 -1.51 0.84
N HIS A 195 -2.57 -2.37 1.49
CA HIS A 195 -2.79 -3.82 1.50
C HIS A 195 -3.69 -4.27 2.68
N VAL A 196 -4.87 -3.66 2.83
CA VAL A 196 -5.81 -4.00 3.91
C VAL A 196 -6.54 -5.31 3.59
N TYR A 197 -6.59 -6.21 4.57
CA TYR A 197 -7.38 -7.44 4.53
C TYR A 197 -8.72 -7.22 5.23
N TRP A 198 -9.79 -7.07 4.47
CA TRP A 198 -11.14 -6.77 4.94
C TRP A 198 -11.94 -8.05 5.24
N ASN A 199 -12.53 -8.11 6.43
CA ASN A 199 -13.61 -9.04 6.76
C ASN A 199 -14.75 -8.27 7.44
N LEU A 200 -15.81 -7.97 6.68
CA LEU A 200 -16.94 -7.16 7.15
C LEU A 200 -17.85 -7.86 8.18
N GLY A 201 -17.70 -9.17 8.39
CA GLY A 201 -18.30 -9.86 9.53
C GLY A 201 -17.57 -9.56 10.84
N GLY A 202 -16.28 -9.23 10.75
CA GLY A 202 -15.32 -9.10 11.84
C GLY A 202 -14.07 -9.92 11.52
N HIS A 203 -12.90 -9.50 11.97
CA HIS A 203 -11.62 -10.14 11.65
C HIS A 203 -11.55 -11.63 12.06
N ASN A 204 -12.34 -12.03 13.06
CA ASN A 204 -12.45 -13.40 13.57
C ASN A 204 -13.75 -14.11 13.13
N SER A 205 -14.44 -13.62 12.11
CA SER A 205 -15.76 -14.14 11.72
C SER A 205 -15.74 -15.32 10.73
N GLY A 206 -14.56 -15.88 10.47
CA GLY A 206 -14.35 -16.97 9.52
C GLY A 206 -14.03 -16.46 8.11
N ASP A 207 -14.47 -17.19 7.08
CA ASP A 207 -14.21 -16.85 5.69
C ASP A 207 -15.12 -15.75 5.14
N ILE A 208 -14.70 -15.20 4.00
CA ILE A 208 -15.39 -14.15 3.23
C ILE A 208 -16.22 -14.68 2.07
N LEU A 209 -16.37 -15.99 1.88
CA LEU A 209 -16.96 -16.57 0.66
C LEU A 209 -18.43 -16.17 0.48
N SER A 210 -19.16 -15.94 1.57
CA SER A 210 -20.54 -15.46 1.53
C SER A 210 -20.69 -13.95 1.26
N ASN A 211 -19.60 -13.18 1.28
CA ASN A 211 -19.66 -11.76 0.99
C ASN A 211 -20.03 -11.54 -0.47
N THR A 212 -20.90 -10.58 -0.72
CA THR A 212 -21.24 -10.13 -2.06
C THR A 212 -20.28 -9.02 -2.48
N VAL A 213 -19.69 -9.14 -3.65
CA VAL A 213 -18.76 -8.16 -4.24
C VAL A 213 -19.32 -7.66 -5.57
N GLN A 214 -19.11 -6.37 -5.85
CA GLN A 214 -19.24 -5.78 -7.17
C GLN A 214 -17.98 -4.97 -7.46
N ILE A 215 -17.39 -5.13 -8.64
CA ILE A 215 -16.21 -4.39 -9.10
C ILE A 215 -16.60 -3.62 -10.36
N PHE A 216 -16.31 -2.32 -10.38
CA PHE A 216 -16.62 -1.42 -11.49
C PHE A 216 -15.47 -1.43 -12.51
N GLY A 217 -15.16 -2.62 -13.01
CA GLY A 217 -14.14 -2.86 -14.02
C GLY A 217 -14.55 -4.05 -14.90
N SER A 218 -14.72 -3.79 -16.19
CA SER A 218 -15.18 -4.78 -17.17
C SER A 218 -14.05 -5.63 -17.76
N HIS A 219 -12.80 -5.34 -17.40
CA HIS A 219 -11.61 -6.03 -17.90
C HIS A 219 -10.63 -6.39 -16.78
N ILE A 220 -9.77 -7.38 -17.02
CA ILE A 220 -8.66 -7.78 -16.15
C ILE A 220 -7.35 -7.85 -16.93
N THR A 221 -6.24 -7.84 -16.21
CA THR A 221 -4.89 -8.13 -16.75
C THR A 221 -4.51 -9.58 -16.40
N PRO A 222 -4.77 -10.56 -17.29
CA PRO A 222 -4.51 -11.98 -17.02
C PRO A 222 -3.02 -12.23 -16.82
N VAL A 223 -2.71 -13.16 -15.93
CA VAL A 223 -1.36 -13.46 -15.46
C VAL A 223 -0.86 -14.82 -15.91
N ASP A 224 0.45 -15.00 -15.92
CA ASP A 224 1.12 -16.29 -16.11
C ASP A 224 1.17 -17.10 -14.80
N LYS A 225 1.86 -18.26 -14.84
CA LYS A 225 2.04 -19.14 -13.68
C LYS A 225 2.82 -18.51 -12.51
N ASN A 226 3.55 -17.42 -12.74
CA ASN A 226 4.30 -16.67 -11.73
C ASN A 226 3.52 -15.41 -11.29
N LEU A 227 2.24 -15.31 -11.66
CA LEU A 227 1.38 -14.17 -11.40
C LEU A 227 1.87 -12.85 -12.04
N ILE A 228 2.66 -12.94 -13.12
CA ILE A 228 3.07 -11.79 -13.92
C ILE A 228 2.04 -11.54 -15.03
N PRO A 229 1.54 -10.31 -15.22
CA PRO A 229 0.65 -10.01 -16.33
C PRO A 229 1.23 -10.42 -17.68
N THR A 230 0.37 -10.91 -18.56
CA THR A 230 0.76 -11.31 -19.92
C THR A 230 0.87 -10.12 -20.89
N GLY A 231 0.61 -8.91 -20.42
CA GLY A 231 0.45 -7.70 -21.25
C GLY A 231 -0.93 -7.56 -21.91
N LYS A 232 -1.80 -8.57 -21.83
CA LYS A 232 -3.17 -8.48 -22.37
C LYS A 232 -4.11 -7.74 -21.39
N ILE A 233 -5.18 -7.18 -21.94
CA ILE A 233 -6.35 -6.66 -21.20
C ILE A 233 -7.55 -7.37 -21.80
N VAL A 234 -8.28 -8.16 -21.01
CA VAL A 234 -9.36 -9.03 -21.52
C VAL A 234 -10.66 -8.81 -20.75
N PRO A 235 -11.83 -8.94 -21.40
CA PRO A 235 -13.11 -8.74 -20.74
C PRO A 235 -13.35 -9.81 -19.67
N VAL A 236 -14.07 -9.44 -18.60
CA VAL A 236 -14.47 -10.38 -17.54
C VAL A 236 -15.76 -11.13 -17.86
N LYS A 237 -16.54 -10.64 -18.84
CA LYS A 237 -17.84 -11.20 -19.22
C LYS A 237 -17.71 -12.71 -19.50
N ASP A 238 -18.66 -13.48 -18.98
CA ASP A 238 -18.74 -14.94 -19.15
C ASP A 238 -17.53 -15.70 -18.55
N THR A 239 -16.81 -15.08 -17.60
CA THR A 239 -15.71 -15.72 -16.85
C THR A 239 -16.02 -15.79 -15.34
N PRO A 240 -15.24 -16.56 -14.55
CA PRO A 240 -15.34 -16.52 -13.08
C PRO A 240 -15.07 -15.13 -12.49
N TYR A 241 -14.39 -14.25 -13.23
CA TYR A 241 -14.02 -12.90 -12.80
C TYR A 241 -15.14 -11.86 -13.03
N ASP A 242 -16.31 -12.24 -13.52
CA ASP A 242 -17.40 -11.26 -13.77
C ASP A 242 -18.08 -10.81 -12.46
N PHE A 243 -17.53 -9.76 -11.85
CA PHE A 243 -18.12 -9.01 -10.74
C PHE A 243 -18.70 -7.66 -11.17
N THR A 244 -18.96 -7.45 -12.47
CA THR A 244 -19.61 -6.21 -12.95
C THR A 244 -21.01 -6.03 -12.36
N LYS A 245 -21.65 -7.15 -12.02
CA LYS A 245 -22.83 -7.25 -11.18
C LYS A 245 -22.50 -7.88 -9.82
N PRO A 246 -23.26 -7.56 -8.75
CA PRO A 246 -23.05 -8.16 -7.44
C PRO A 246 -23.12 -9.70 -7.48
N ASN A 247 -22.07 -10.37 -7.05
CA ASN A 247 -22.00 -11.83 -6.89
C ASN A 247 -21.31 -12.19 -5.59
N THR A 248 -21.64 -13.34 -5.00
CA THR A 248 -20.88 -13.84 -3.84
C THR A 248 -19.51 -14.32 -4.27
N ILE A 249 -18.50 -14.09 -3.42
CA ILE A 249 -17.11 -14.48 -3.73
C ILE A 249 -17.03 -15.99 -3.98
N GLY A 250 -17.71 -16.79 -3.16
CA GLY A 250 -17.72 -18.24 -3.26
C GLY A 250 -18.43 -18.82 -4.49
N SER A 251 -19.28 -18.05 -5.18
CA SER A 251 -20.14 -18.58 -6.25
C SER A 251 -19.36 -19.19 -7.43
N ARG A 252 -18.19 -18.65 -7.75
CA ARG A 252 -17.36 -19.08 -8.91
C ARG A 252 -15.91 -19.37 -8.54
N ILE A 253 -15.53 -19.24 -7.27
CA ILE A 253 -14.12 -19.36 -6.85
C ILE A 253 -13.53 -20.75 -7.09
N SER A 254 -14.36 -21.80 -7.08
CA SER A 254 -13.94 -23.18 -7.37
C SER A 254 -13.55 -23.41 -8.83
N GLN A 255 -13.89 -22.48 -9.73
CA GLN A 255 -13.49 -22.51 -11.14
C GLN A 255 -12.06 -21.98 -11.33
N LEU A 256 -11.44 -21.46 -10.27
CA LEU A 256 -10.09 -20.93 -10.26
C LEU A 256 -9.16 -21.85 -9.46
N PRO A 257 -7.89 -21.99 -9.86
CA PRO A 257 -6.95 -22.91 -9.20
C PRO A 257 -6.62 -22.50 -7.76
N SER A 258 -6.52 -21.20 -7.48
CA SER A 258 -6.02 -20.68 -6.20
C SER A 258 -6.91 -19.64 -5.54
N GLY A 259 -8.04 -19.26 -6.16
CA GLY A 259 -8.89 -18.15 -5.73
C GLY A 259 -8.63 -16.89 -6.57
N TYR A 260 -9.18 -15.74 -6.14
CA TYR A 260 -8.97 -14.49 -6.86
C TYR A 260 -7.66 -13.86 -6.39
N ASP A 261 -6.80 -13.54 -7.35
CA ASP A 261 -5.61 -12.69 -7.19
C ASP A 261 -5.35 -12.04 -8.55
N ILE A 262 -6.15 -11.01 -8.87
CA ILE A 262 -6.16 -10.43 -10.21
C ILE A 262 -6.39 -8.92 -10.15
N ASN A 263 -5.70 -8.20 -11.04
CA ASN A 263 -5.95 -6.78 -11.26
C ASN A 263 -7.11 -6.59 -12.23
N TYR A 264 -8.13 -5.85 -11.80
CA TYR A 264 -9.19 -5.34 -12.65
C TYR A 264 -8.77 -3.98 -13.20
N ALA A 265 -8.97 -3.78 -14.50
CA ALA A 265 -8.96 -2.47 -15.13
C ALA A 265 -10.31 -1.80 -14.85
N LEU A 266 -10.30 -0.70 -14.11
CA LEU A 266 -11.51 0.03 -13.75
C LEU A 266 -12.07 0.73 -14.98
N ASP A 267 -13.40 0.71 -15.11
CA ASP A 267 -14.08 1.32 -16.25
C ASP A 267 -13.93 2.84 -16.18
N ILE A 268 -13.19 3.39 -17.14
CA ILE A 268 -12.96 4.83 -17.24
C ILE A 268 -13.71 5.42 -18.45
N ASN A 269 -14.54 6.44 -18.21
CA ASN A 269 -15.11 7.25 -19.27
C ASN A 269 -14.02 8.20 -19.77
N GLU A 270 -13.27 7.79 -20.79
CA GLU A 270 -12.25 8.63 -21.40
C GLU A 270 -12.85 9.94 -21.93
N GLY A 271 -12.16 11.06 -21.68
CA GLY A 271 -12.48 12.38 -22.26
C GLY A 271 -13.39 13.31 -21.46
N HIS A 272 -14.04 12.86 -20.37
CA HIS A 272 -15.03 13.71 -19.65
C HIS A 272 -14.69 14.02 -18.19
N GLU A 273 -13.59 13.49 -17.66
CA GLU A 273 -13.35 13.54 -16.23
C GLU A 273 -12.01 14.22 -15.88
N PRO A 274 -12.01 15.13 -14.89
CA PRO A 274 -10.80 15.80 -14.43
C PRO A 274 -9.73 14.81 -13.94
N LYS A 275 -8.46 15.21 -14.03
CA LYS A 275 -7.38 14.54 -13.29
C LYS A 275 -7.76 14.47 -11.81
N HIS A 276 -7.66 13.27 -11.22
CA HIS A 276 -8.06 12.95 -9.84
C HIS A 276 -9.57 12.80 -9.57
N PHE A 277 -10.40 12.66 -10.61
CA PHE A 277 -11.80 12.26 -10.41
C PHE A 277 -11.88 10.91 -9.67
N MET A 278 -12.65 10.90 -8.59
CA MET A 278 -12.83 9.72 -7.75
C MET A 278 -14.02 8.91 -8.24
N LYS A 279 -13.81 7.62 -8.52
CA LYS A 279 -14.85 6.69 -8.94
C LYS A 279 -15.05 5.61 -7.93
N LYS A 280 -16.25 5.05 -7.88
CA LYS A 280 -16.48 3.81 -7.15
C LYS A 280 -15.73 2.68 -7.88
N ALA A 281 -14.74 2.10 -7.23
CA ALA A 281 -13.95 1.00 -7.75
C ALA A 281 -14.56 -0.37 -7.40
N ALA A 282 -15.09 -0.49 -6.19
CA ALA A 282 -15.71 -1.72 -5.71
C ALA A 282 -16.74 -1.47 -4.60
N MET A 283 -17.58 -2.47 -4.38
CA MET A 283 -18.49 -2.55 -3.24
C MET A 283 -18.46 -3.97 -2.67
N VAL A 284 -18.43 -4.08 -1.35
CA VAL A 284 -18.49 -5.34 -0.61
C VAL A 284 -19.65 -5.27 0.39
N TYR A 285 -20.43 -6.33 0.49
CA TYR A 285 -21.53 -6.46 1.43
C TYR A 285 -21.45 -7.80 2.16
N ASN A 286 -21.56 -7.76 3.48
CA ASN A 286 -21.73 -8.95 4.31
C ASN A 286 -23.18 -8.97 4.83
N SER A 287 -23.95 -10.00 4.46
CA SER A 287 -25.36 -10.11 4.82
C SER A 287 -25.60 -10.36 6.31
N LYS A 288 -24.67 -11.05 6.98
CA LYS A 288 -24.81 -11.39 8.41
C LYS A 288 -24.69 -10.17 9.32
N SER A 289 -23.74 -9.28 9.06
CA SER A 289 -23.55 -8.02 9.81
C SER A 289 -24.34 -6.85 9.21
N GLY A 290 -24.80 -6.98 7.96
CA GLY A 290 -25.37 -5.88 7.22
C GLY A 290 -24.36 -4.80 6.82
N ARG A 291 -23.06 -4.94 7.15
CA ARG A 291 -22.03 -3.94 6.81
C ARG A 291 -21.77 -3.91 5.31
N VAL A 292 -21.64 -2.70 4.78
CA VAL A 292 -21.28 -2.40 3.40
C VAL A 292 -20.02 -1.56 3.39
N LEU A 293 -19.06 -1.94 2.55
CA LEU A 293 -17.90 -1.13 2.18
C LEU A 293 -18.04 -0.69 0.72
N GLU A 294 -18.01 0.61 0.46
CA GLU A 294 -17.77 1.18 -0.87
C GLU A 294 -16.33 1.69 -0.93
N LEU A 295 -15.57 1.26 -1.93
CA LEU A 295 -14.24 1.78 -2.21
C LEU A 295 -14.32 2.75 -3.38
N TRP A 296 -13.88 3.98 -3.16
CA TRP A 296 -13.70 4.97 -4.22
C TRP A 296 -12.21 5.23 -4.44
N SER A 297 -11.79 5.40 -5.69
CA SER A 297 -10.39 5.63 -6.04
C SER A 297 -10.22 6.53 -7.27
N ASN A 298 -9.04 7.13 -7.39
CA ASN A 298 -8.57 7.83 -8.58
C ASN A 298 -7.61 6.97 -9.45
N GLN A 299 -7.38 5.72 -9.06
CA GLN A 299 -6.50 4.81 -9.79
C GLN A 299 -7.22 4.16 -10.98
N VAL A 300 -6.42 3.63 -11.90
CA VAL A 300 -6.91 2.94 -13.10
C VAL A 300 -7.20 1.47 -12.86
N GLY A 301 -6.66 0.87 -11.79
CA GLY A 301 -6.85 -0.54 -11.46
C GLY A 301 -7.13 -0.79 -9.99
N VAL A 302 -7.61 -2.00 -9.72
CA VAL A 302 -7.78 -2.55 -8.37
C VAL A 302 -7.37 -4.02 -8.35
N GLN A 303 -6.42 -4.38 -7.49
CA GLN A 303 -6.15 -5.79 -7.18
C GLN A 303 -7.29 -6.32 -6.32
N PHE A 304 -7.92 -7.40 -6.77
CA PHE A 304 -8.84 -8.17 -5.95
C PHE A 304 -8.17 -9.49 -5.57
N TYR A 305 -7.84 -9.60 -4.29
CA TYR A 305 -7.17 -10.76 -3.71
C TYR A 305 -8.01 -11.32 -2.57
N THR A 306 -8.21 -12.64 -2.53
CA THR A 306 -9.05 -13.30 -1.52
C THR A 306 -8.28 -13.98 -0.39
N GLY A 307 -7.05 -13.53 -0.07
CA GLY A 307 -6.32 -14.11 1.07
C GLY A 307 -5.93 -15.58 0.84
N ASN A 308 -5.64 -15.94 -0.41
CA ASN A 308 -5.44 -17.33 -0.85
C ASN A 308 -4.23 -18.01 -0.20
N MET A 309 -3.23 -17.21 0.18
CA MET A 309 -1.95 -17.66 0.73
C MET A 309 -1.91 -17.69 2.26
N LEU A 310 -3.02 -17.34 2.93
CA LEU A 310 -3.09 -17.39 4.39
C LEU A 310 -3.11 -18.84 4.87
N THR A 311 -1.99 -19.29 5.46
CA THR A 311 -1.83 -20.63 6.03
C THR A 311 -1.72 -20.57 7.55
N SER A 312 -2.86 -20.36 8.22
CA SER A 312 -2.95 -20.36 9.69
C SER A 312 -2.09 -19.29 10.37
N VAL A 313 -2.26 -18.03 9.97
CA VAL A 313 -1.51 -16.91 10.53
C VAL A 313 -2.12 -16.48 11.86
N GLU A 314 -1.35 -16.49 12.94
CA GLU A 314 -1.79 -15.96 14.25
C GLU A 314 -2.03 -14.45 14.16
N GLY A 315 -3.25 -14.03 14.51
CA GLY A 315 -3.70 -12.65 14.42
C GLY A 315 -4.08 -12.05 15.76
N LYS A 316 -4.89 -10.99 15.70
CA LYS A 316 -5.46 -10.31 16.88
C LYS A 316 -6.32 -11.25 17.72
N ASP A 317 -6.31 -11.03 19.03
CA ASP A 317 -7.19 -11.67 20.01
C ASP A 317 -7.13 -13.21 19.98
N GLY A 318 -5.95 -13.76 19.65
CA GLY A 318 -5.74 -15.21 19.52
C GLY A 318 -6.43 -15.86 18.31
N ALA A 319 -6.99 -15.06 17.39
CA ALA A 319 -7.57 -15.59 16.16
C ALA A 319 -6.48 -16.19 15.26
N VAL A 320 -6.85 -17.22 14.50
CA VAL A 320 -5.99 -17.80 13.45
C VAL A 320 -6.64 -17.54 12.11
N TYR A 321 -5.92 -16.87 11.21
CA TYR A 321 -6.41 -16.52 9.88
C TYR A 321 -6.03 -17.60 8.87
N HIS A 322 -7.04 -18.22 8.28
CA HIS A 322 -6.89 -19.23 7.25
C HIS A 322 -7.18 -18.66 5.86
N LYS A 323 -7.03 -19.51 4.84
CA LYS A 323 -7.41 -19.20 3.46
C LYS A 323 -8.81 -18.61 3.41
N TYR A 324 -8.97 -17.52 2.66
CA TYR A 324 -10.23 -16.77 2.53
C TYR A 324 -10.72 -16.07 3.80
N ALA A 325 -9.89 -15.88 4.84
CA ALA A 325 -10.30 -15.13 6.04
C ALA A 325 -10.63 -13.65 5.75
N ALA A 326 -10.12 -13.08 4.66
CA ALA A 326 -10.37 -11.70 4.26
C ALA A 326 -10.10 -11.49 2.76
N LEU A 327 -10.58 -10.36 2.24
CA LEU A 327 -10.24 -9.87 0.89
C LEU A 327 -9.42 -8.58 0.94
N CYS A 328 -8.59 -8.37 -0.07
CA CYS A 328 -7.90 -7.11 -0.33
C CYS A 328 -8.50 -6.44 -1.58
N LEU A 329 -8.56 -5.10 -1.52
CA LEU A 329 -8.96 -4.23 -2.63
C LEU A 329 -7.92 -3.13 -2.74
N GLU A 330 -6.83 -3.42 -3.46
CA GLU A 330 -5.66 -2.55 -3.56
C GLU A 330 -5.81 -1.70 -4.82
N THR A 331 -6.26 -0.45 -4.69
CA THR A 331 -6.31 0.41 -5.88
C THR A 331 -4.91 0.86 -6.26
N GLN A 332 -4.54 0.68 -7.52
CA GLN A 332 -3.17 0.78 -8.00
C GLN A 332 -3.12 1.04 -9.53
N GLY A 333 -1.94 1.32 -10.06
CA GLY A 333 -1.65 1.08 -11.47
C GLY A 333 -1.51 -0.42 -11.76
N PHE A 334 -1.58 -0.81 -13.04
CA PHE A 334 -1.53 -2.24 -13.40
C PHE A 334 -0.19 -2.87 -12.99
N PRO A 335 -0.18 -4.13 -12.51
CA PRO A 335 1.07 -4.81 -12.22
C PRO A 335 1.97 -4.90 -13.46
N ASP A 336 3.28 -4.93 -13.24
CA ASP A 336 4.32 -4.99 -14.29
C ASP A 336 4.22 -3.94 -15.43
N SER A 337 3.51 -2.81 -15.22
CA SER A 337 3.41 -1.72 -16.21
C SER A 337 4.77 -1.25 -16.74
N VAL A 338 5.84 -1.35 -15.94
CA VAL A 338 7.20 -0.96 -16.34
C VAL A 338 7.77 -1.82 -17.48
N ASN A 339 7.23 -3.02 -17.69
CA ASN A 339 7.61 -3.95 -18.76
C ASN A 339 6.52 -4.12 -19.82
N HIS A 340 5.39 -3.42 -19.68
CA HIS A 340 4.27 -3.46 -20.63
C HIS A 340 3.95 -2.05 -21.16
N PRO A 341 4.52 -1.63 -22.29
CA PRO A 341 4.35 -0.27 -22.82
C PRO A 341 2.90 0.06 -23.23
N ASN A 342 2.04 -0.95 -23.38
CA ASN A 342 0.62 -0.81 -23.64
C ASN A 342 -0.23 -0.58 -22.37
N PHE A 343 0.36 -0.71 -21.17
CA PHE A 343 -0.32 -0.38 -19.91
C PHE A 343 -0.11 1.10 -19.55
N PRO A 344 -0.99 1.69 -18.71
CA PRO A 344 -0.77 3.03 -18.18
C PRO A 344 0.59 3.13 -17.47
N SER A 345 1.34 4.17 -17.83
CA SER A 345 2.69 4.40 -17.30
C SER A 345 2.65 4.71 -15.80
N GLN A 346 3.63 4.17 -15.08
CA GLN A 346 3.88 4.41 -13.66
C GLN A 346 5.13 5.27 -13.42
N ILE A 347 5.73 5.81 -14.48
CA ILE A 347 6.96 6.59 -14.38
C ILE A 347 6.66 8.00 -13.89
N VAL A 348 7.31 8.39 -12.79
CA VAL A 348 7.22 9.73 -12.21
C VAL A 348 8.52 10.47 -12.45
N TYR A 349 8.43 11.56 -13.22
CA TYR A 349 9.55 12.45 -13.50
C TYR A 349 9.72 13.50 -12.38
N PRO A 350 10.95 13.99 -12.14
CA PRO A 350 11.19 15.12 -11.24
C PRO A 350 10.28 16.31 -11.56
N GLY A 351 9.79 16.98 -10.51
CA GLY A 351 8.82 18.07 -10.64
C GLY A 351 7.35 17.63 -10.80
N LYS A 352 7.08 16.35 -11.08
CA LYS A 352 5.73 15.77 -11.04
C LYS A 352 5.43 15.14 -9.68
N THR A 353 4.13 15.01 -9.38
CA THR A 353 3.65 14.40 -8.14
C THR A 353 2.77 13.21 -8.50
N TYR A 354 3.10 12.05 -7.94
CA TYR A 354 2.21 10.89 -7.93
C TYR A 354 1.13 11.08 -6.86
N THR A 355 -0.08 10.61 -7.14
CA THR A 355 -1.18 10.63 -6.17
C THR A 355 -2.06 9.40 -6.33
N ASN A 356 -2.22 8.65 -5.25
CA ASN A 356 -3.25 7.62 -5.10
C ASN A 356 -4.17 8.02 -3.94
N LEU A 357 -5.43 8.28 -4.27
CA LEU A 357 -6.45 8.68 -3.31
C LEU A 357 -7.50 7.57 -3.22
N MET A 358 -7.75 7.11 -2.00
CA MET A 358 -8.76 6.10 -1.68
C MET A 358 -9.77 6.68 -0.69
N VAL A 359 -11.04 6.34 -0.87
CA VAL A 359 -12.09 6.59 0.14
C VAL A 359 -12.85 5.30 0.38
N PHE A 360 -12.66 4.74 1.57
CA PHE A 360 -13.45 3.63 2.10
C PHE A 360 -14.65 4.23 2.82
N LYS A 361 -15.84 4.08 2.26
CA LYS A 361 -17.10 4.54 2.85
C LYS A 361 -17.87 3.33 3.38
N PHE A 362 -18.14 3.35 4.69
CA PHE A 362 -18.89 2.29 5.34
C PHE A 362 -20.33 2.71 5.60
N SER A 363 -21.24 1.75 5.48
CA SER A 363 -22.66 1.89 5.81
C SER A 363 -23.24 0.55 6.25
N THR A 364 -24.51 0.53 6.63
CA THR A 364 -25.24 -0.69 6.99
C THR A 364 -26.52 -0.80 6.19
N ARG A 365 -26.92 -2.04 5.87
CA ARG A 365 -28.22 -2.40 5.32
C ARG A 365 -28.98 -3.25 6.34
N LYS A 366 -30.30 -3.08 6.40
CA LYS A 366 -31.16 -3.93 7.23
C LYS A 366 -31.17 -5.35 6.69
#